data_AF-A0A1M3P464-F1
#
_entry.id   AF-A0A1M3P464-F1
#
_cell.length_a   1.000
_cell.length_b   1.000
_cell.length_c   1.000
_cell.angle_alpha   90.00
_cell.angle_beta   90.00
_cell.angle_gamma   90.00
#
_symmetry.space_group_name_H-M   'P 1'
#
loop_
_entity.id
_entity.type
_entity.pdbx_description
1 polymer ?
#
loop_
_entity_poly.entity_id
_entity_poly.type
_entity_poly.pdbx_seq_one_letter_code
_entity_poly.pdbx_strand_id
1 'polypeptide(L)' 'MIAVTQARHEATGWRGYLLTEAGTVQRRTLNLYPTAEKALEAVDRMHGMPATVPAPIYSEPRA' A
#
# COMPACT_ATOMS: atom_id res chain seq x y z
N MET A 1 -13.90 -3.74 -12.19
CA MET A 1 -13.13 -4.48 -11.16
C MET A 1 -13.33 -3.75 -9.85
N ILE A 2 -13.95 -4.40 -8.86
CA ILE A 2 -14.13 -3.81 -7.52
C ILE A 2 -12.92 -4.24 -6.68
N ALA A 3 -12.21 -3.26 -6.13
CA ALA A 3 -11.12 -3.49 -5.17
C ALA A 3 -11.65 -3.21 -3.76
N VAL A 4 -11.43 -4.15 -2.84
CA VAL A 4 -11.92 -4.07 -1.46
C VAL A 4 -10.73 -3.86 -0.54
N THR A 5 -10.78 -2.82 0.29
CA THR A 5 -9.78 -2.57 1.31
C THR A 5 -10.17 -3.24 2.63
N GLN A 6 -9.24 -3.97 3.23
CA GLN A 6 -9.44 -4.60 4.54
C GLN A 6 -8.26 -4.31 5.46
N ALA A 7 -8.53 -4.13 6.75
CA ALA A 7 -7.49 -4.15 7.78
C ALA A 7 -7.57 -5.46 8.54
N ARG A 8 -6.41 -6.10 8.76
CA ARG A 8 -6.29 -7.32 9.57
C ARG A 8 -5.29 -7.08 10.68
N HIS A 9 -5.65 -7.51 11.89
CA HIS A 9 -4.75 -7.46 13.02
C HIS A 9 -3.70 -8.58 12.88
N GLU A 10 -2.44 -8.21 13.01
CA GLU A 10 -1.26 -9.07 13.06
C GLU A 10 -0.55 -8.86 14.40
N ALA A 11 0.49 -9.67 14.65
CA ALA A 11 1.21 -9.81 15.92
C ALA A 11 1.19 -8.57 16.84
N THR A 12 1.62 -7.42 16.34
CA THR A 12 1.77 -6.18 17.13
C THR A 12 1.01 -4.98 16.54
N GLY A 13 0.10 -5.19 15.60
CA GLY A 13 -0.64 -4.09 14.97
C GLY A 13 -1.45 -4.48 13.75
N TRP A 14 -2.03 -3.49 13.10
CA TRP A 14 -2.94 -3.66 11.96
C TRP A 14 -2.21 -3.51 10.63
N ARG A 15 -2.41 -4.47 9.72
CA ARG A 15 -1.96 -4.38 8.34
C ARG A 15 -3.13 -4.12 7.40
N GLY A 16 -2.92 -3.22 6.46
CA GLY A 16 -3.89 -2.92 5.42
C GLY A 16 -3.68 -3.81 4.20
N TYR A 17 -4.77 -4.27 3.59
CA TYR A 17 -4.82 -5.14 2.43
C TYR A 17 -5.73 -4.54 1.37
N LEU A 18 -5.30 -4.63 0.11
CA LEU A 18 -6.12 -4.41 -1.06
C LEU A 18 -6.42 -5.77 -1.68
N LEU A 19 -7.69 -6.13 -1.75
CA LEU A 19 -8.14 -7.42 -2.25
C LEU A 19 -9.00 -7.25 -3.51
N THR A 20 -9.01 -8.27 -4.35
CA THR A 20 -10.08 -8.44 -5.35
C THR A 20 -11.41 -8.70 -4.64
N GLU A 21 -12.51 -8.54 -5.36
CA GLU A 21 -13.84 -8.99 -4.92
C GLU A 21 -13.87 -10.48 -4.52
N ALA A 22 -13.06 -11.32 -5.17
CA ALA A 22 -12.88 -12.73 -4.84
C ALA A 22 -12.00 -12.97 -3.58
N GLY A 23 -11.58 -11.91 -2.88
CA GLY A 23 -10.76 -12.01 -1.66
C GLY A 23 -9.28 -12.32 -1.91
N THR A 24 -8.80 -12.22 -3.15
CA THR A 24 -7.38 -12.41 -3.48
C THR A 24 -6.59 -11.16 -3.14
N VAL A 25 -5.52 -11.29 -2.37
CA VAL A 25 -4.66 -10.15 -2.00
C VAL A 25 -3.90 -9.65 -3.23
N GLN A 26 -4.16 -8.41 -3.64
CA GLN A 26 -3.39 -7.75 -4.69
C GLN A 26 -2.20 -6.98 -4.10
N ARG A 27 -2.42 -6.25 -3.00
CA ARG A 27 -1.40 -5.44 -2.32
C ARG A 27 -1.62 -5.44 -0.81
N ARG A 28 -0.57 -5.12 -0.06
CA ARG A 28 -0.62 -4.91 1.39
C ARG A 28 0.33 -3.78 1.79
N THR A 29 0.04 -3.13 2.91
CA THR A 29 0.96 -2.17 3.51
C THR A 29 2.21 -2.89 4.02
N LEU A 30 3.38 -2.25 3.90
CA LEU A 30 4.63 -2.79 4.44
C LEU A 30 4.67 -2.69 5.97
N ASN A 31 4.18 -1.57 6.51
CA ASN A 31 4.15 -1.30 7.94
C ASN A 31 2.88 -1.85 8.61
N LEU A 32 3.03 -2.18 9.90
CA LEU A 32 1.93 -2.38 10.84
C LEU A 32 1.58 -1.04 11.48
N TYR A 33 0.28 -0.79 11.64
CA TYR A 33 -0.28 0.43 12.17
C TYR A 33 -0.94 0.19 13.54
N PRO A 34 -0.98 1.18 14.42
CA PRO A 34 -1.58 1.02 15.75
C PRO A 34 -3.10 0.79 15.70
N THR A 35 -3.78 1.26 14.65
CA THR A 35 -5.24 1.12 14.49
C THR A 35 -5.61 0.63 13.10
N ALA A 36 -6.78 -0.03 13.00
CA ALA A 36 -7.35 -0.50 11.74
C ALA A 36 -7.56 0.65 10.73
N GLU A 37 -8.05 1.79 11.21
CA GLU A 37 -8.28 3.00 10.39
C GLU A 37 -7.00 3.50 9.74
N LYS A 38 -5.89 3.57 10.49
CA LYS A 38 -4.59 3.98 9.95
C LYS A 38 -4.06 2.99 8.90
N ALA A 39 -4.33 1.71 9.09
CA ALA A 39 -3.99 0.69 8.11
C ALA A 39 -4.81 0.83 6.81
N LEU A 40 -6.11 1.16 6.91
CA LEU A 40 -6.97 1.41 5.74
C LEU A 40 -6.57 2.70 5.01
N GLU A 41 -6.39 3.81 5.72
CA GLU A 41 -5.94 5.09 5.13
C GLU A 41 -4.63 4.92 4.33
N ALA A 42 -3.70 4.09 4.83
CA ALA A 42 -2.45 3.81 4.16
C ALA A 42 -2.64 3.02 2.85
N VAL A 43 -3.55 2.04 2.82
CA VAL A 43 -3.90 1.31 1.59
C VAL A 43 -4.54 2.25 0.58
N ASP A 44 -5.46 3.10 1.02
CA ASP A 44 -6.14 4.07 0.16
C ASP A 44 -5.15 5.05 -0.47
N ARG A 45 -4.18 5.56 0.31
CA ARG A 45 -3.10 6.40 -0.25
C ARG A 45 -2.22 5.65 -1.24
N MET A 46 -1.88 4.38 -0.96
CA MET A 46 -1.08 3.56 -1.87
C MET A 46 -1.82 3.25 -3.19
N HIS A 47 -3.14 3.16 -3.15
CA HIS A 47 -3.97 2.90 -4.33
C HIS A 47 -4.28 4.19 -5.10
N GLY A 48 -4.56 5.29 -4.39
CA GLY A 48 -4.92 6.58 -4.96
C GLY A 48 -3.74 7.39 -5.50
N MET A 49 -2.50 7.04 -5.15
CA MET A 49 -1.32 7.66 -5.75
C MET A 49 -1.04 7.06 -7.13
N PRO A 50 -1.12 7.83 -8.24
CA PRO A 50 -0.61 7.37 -9.52
C PRO A 50 0.89 7.08 -9.37
N ALA A 51 1.34 5.99 -9.97
CA ALA A 51 2.75 5.63 -10.04
C ALA A 51 3.50 6.62 -10.96
N THR A 52 3.67 7.87 -10.52
CA THR A 52 4.39 8.91 -11.25
C THR A 52 5.48 9.47 -10.36
N VAL A 53 6.50 8.66 -10.12
CA VAL A 53 7.86 9.19 -9.95
C VAL A 53 8.74 8.35 -10.87
N PRO A 54 9.01 8.78 -12.12
CA PRO A 54 10.19 8.28 -12.80
C PRO A 54 11.37 8.54 -11.87
N ALA A 55 12.10 7.49 -11.50
CA ALA A 55 13.30 7.63 -10.70
C ALA A 55 14.20 8.70 -11.34
N PRO A 56 14.78 9.63 -10.56
CA PRO A 56 15.79 10.52 -11.11
C PRO A 56 16.93 9.63 -11.63
N ILE A 57 17.09 9.58 -12.96
CA ILE A 57 18.25 8.98 -13.59
C ILE A 57 19.42 9.91 -13.24
N TYR A 58 20.13 9.58 -12.17
CA TYR A 58 21.45 10.16 -11.92
C TYR A 58 22.34 9.69 -13.07
N SER A 59 22.47 10.54 -14.09
CA SER A 59 23.53 10.46 -15.06
C SER A 59 24.71 11.21 -14.44
N GLU A 60 25.69 10.47 -13.92
CA GLU A 60 26.94 11.07 -13.47
C GLU A 60 27.58 11.79 -14.67
N PRO A 61 28.00 13.06 -14.54
CA PRO A 61 28.81 13.68 -15.57
C PRO A 61 30.19 13.01 -15.50
N ARG A 62 30.53 12.25 -16.54
CA ARG A 62 31.89 11.77 -16.76
C ARG A 62 32.78 13.00 -17.01
N ALA A 63 33.66 13.31 -16.06
CA ALA A 63 34.74 14.29 -16.19
C ALA A 63 36.04 13.65 -15.72
#